data_AF-A0A7L0DCF0-F1
#
_entry.id   AF-A0A7L0DCF0-F1
#
_cell.length_a   1.000
_cell.length_b   1.000
_cell.length_c   1.000
_cell.angle_alpha   90.00
_cell.angle_beta   90.00
_cell.angle_gamma   90.00
#
_symmetry.space_group_name_H-M   'P 1'
#
loop_
_entity.id
_entity.type
_entity.pdbx_description
1 polymer ?
#
loop_
_entity_poly.entity_id
_entity_poly.type
_entity_poly.pdbx_seq_one_letter_code
_entity_poly.pdbx_strand_id
1 'polypeptide(L)' 'ADGGRGPESRAGQVLHGGGACANSGNRWFDKTLQLIVGEDGTCGVLYDPAVIDGAVVAEMVDHALDYWGGGG' A
#
# COMPACT_ATOMS: atom_id res chain seq x y z
N ALA A 1 12.78 25.26 2.57
CA ALA A 1 11.72 25.43 3.58
C ALA A 1 11.07 24.07 3.75
N ASP A 2 11.56 23.28 4.70
CA ASP A 2 10.97 22.00 5.09
C ASP A 2 9.94 22.30 6.18
N GLY A 3 8.67 22.33 5.77
CA GLY A 3 7.54 22.65 6.63
C GLY A 3 7.13 21.46 7.48
N GLY A 4 7.84 21.22 8.58
CA GLY A 4 7.26 20.77 9.85
C GLY A 4 6.53 19.43 9.93
N ARG A 5 6.84 18.39 9.14
CA ARG A 5 6.20 17.07 9.31
C ARG A 5 7.21 16.01 9.75
N GLY A 6 6.98 15.42 10.93
CA GLY A 6 7.71 14.23 11.38
C GLY A 6 7.56 13.06 10.39
N PRO A 7 8.34 11.97 10.55
CA PRO A 7 8.30 10.85 9.61
C PRO A 7 6.87 10.35 9.44
N GLU A 8 6.45 10.23 8.18
CA GLU A 8 5.11 9.73 7.84
C GLU A 8 4.95 8.30 8.36
N SER A 9 3.77 7.97 8.86
CA SER A 9 3.47 6.64 9.37
C SER A 9 3.45 5.61 8.22
N ARG A 10 3.73 4.33 8.51
CA ARG A 10 3.58 3.26 7.51
C ARG A 10 2.17 3.21 6.92
N ALA A 11 1.16 3.42 7.76
CA ALA A 11 -0.24 3.47 7.34
C ALA A 11 -0.51 4.66 6.41
N GLY A 12 -0.01 5.86 6.70
CA GLY A 12 -0.18 7.02 5.83
C GLY A 12 0.62 6.91 4.52
N GLN A 13 1.78 6.25 4.55
CA GLN A 13 2.45 5.84 3.31
C GLN A 13 1.53 4.94 2.48
N VAL A 14 0.86 3.94 3.06
CA VAL A 14 -0.09 3.09 2.32
C VAL A 14 -1.29 3.89 1.81
N LEU A 15 -1.93 4.69 2.67
CA LEU A 15 -3.18 5.39 2.34
C LEU A 15 -3.02 6.51 1.31
N HIS A 16 -1.96 7.33 1.41
CA HIS A 16 -1.82 8.52 0.58
C HIS A 16 -0.39 8.81 0.11
N GLY A 17 0.65 8.13 0.63
CA GLY A 17 2.02 8.26 0.14
C GLY A 17 2.78 9.51 0.60
N GLY A 18 2.29 10.24 1.62
CA GLY A 18 3.03 11.34 2.25
C GLY A 18 3.13 12.67 1.48
N GLY A 19 2.52 12.79 0.30
CA GLY A 19 2.44 14.04 -0.48
C GLY A 19 3.25 14.02 -1.78
N ALA A 20 3.14 15.11 -2.54
CA ALA A 20 3.75 15.24 -3.88
C ALA A 20 5.28 15.17 -3.88
N CYS A 21 5.95 15.55 -2.79
CA CYS A 21 7.40 15.45 -2.62
C CYS A 21 7.85 14.10 -2.05
N ALA A 22 6.94 13.15 -1.88
CA ALA A 22 7.20 11.80 -1.40
C ALA A 22 6.63 10.78 -2.42
N ASN A 23 5.76 9.86 -1.99
CA ASN A 23 5.31 8.74 -2.80
C ASN A 23 3.91 8.91 -3.40
N SER A 24 3.21 10.04 -3.20
CA SER A 24 1.85 10.24 -3.74
C SER A 24 1.82 10.26 -5.27
N GLY A 25 2.89 10.69 -5.93
CA GLY A 25 3.00 10.66 -7.39
C GLY A 25 3.21 9.24 -7.95
N ASN A 26 3.72 8.33 -7.12
CA ASN A 26 3.88 6.91 -7.47
C ASN A 26 2.61 6.11 -7.13
N ARG A 27 1.45 6.65 -7.53
CA ARG A 27 0.12 6.07 -7.29
C ARG A 27 -0.77 6.25 -8.51
N TRP A 28 -1.72 5.34 -8.66
CA TRP A 28 -2.86 5.50 -9.56
C TRP A 28 -4.13 5.15 -8.78
N PHE A 29 -4.78 6.16 -8.18
CA PHE A 29 -5.90 5.95 -7.25
C PHE A 29 -7.16 5.35 -7.89
N ASP A 30 -7.39 5.53 -9.19
CA ASP A 30 -8.51 4.88 -9.90
C ASP A 30 -8.30 3.37 -10.15
N LYS A 31 -7.15 2.79 -9.75
CA LYS A 31 -6.94 1.33 -9.84
C LYS A 31 -7.56 0.65 -8.63
N THR A 32 -8.34 -0.41 -8.88
CA THR A 32 -9.00 -1.22 -7.86
C THR A 32 -8.07 -1.79 -6.80
N LEU A 33 -6.82 -2.14 -7.16
CA LEU A 33 -5.84 -2.72 -6.24
C LEU A 33 -4.44 -2.20 -6.57
N GLN A 34 -3.72 -1.74 -5.55
CA GLN A 34 -2.36 -1.23 -5.63
C GLN A 34 -1.50 -1.88 -4.55
N LEU A 35 -0.51 -2.66 -4.96
CA LEU A 35 0.52 -3.20 -4.06
C LEU A 35 1.58 -2.13 -3.79
N ILE A 36 1.93 -1.96 -2.52
CA ILE A 36 2.91 -0.96 -2.08
C ILE A 36 4.09 -1.72 -1.49
N VAL A 37 5.28 -1.46 -2.03
CA VAL A 37 6.56 -2.02 -1.59
C VAL A 37 7.56 -0.87 -1.51
N GLY A 38 7.83 -0.42 -0.28
CA GLY A 38 8.77 0.66 0.02
C GLY A 38 10.18 0.15 0.28
N GLU A 39 11.18 0.97 -0.02
CA GLU A 39 12.60 0.67 0.23
C GLU A 39 12.95 0.58 1.74
N ASP A 40 12.13 1.21 2.58
CA ASP A 40 12.25 1.22 4.05
C ASP A 40 11.58 0.00 4.72
N GLY A 41 11.12 -0.96 3.91
CA GLY A 41 10.38 -2.13 4.36
C GLY A 41 8.90 -1.87 4.65
N THR A 42 8.39 -0.66 4.40
CA THR A 42 6.94 -0.42 4.44
C THR A 42 6.26 -1.15 3.30
N CYS A 43 5.33 -2.06 3.59
CA CYS A 43 4.53 -2.74 2.59
C CYS A 43 3.04 -2.72 2.95
N GLY A 44 2.18 -2.86 1.95
CA GLY A 44 0.74 -2.94 2.14
C GLY A 44 -0.04 -2.96 0.84
N VAL A 45 -1.36 -2.96 0.96
CA VAL A 45 -2.29 -2.91 -0.17
C VAL A 45 -3.27 -1.77 0.02
N LEU A 46 -3.49 -0.99 -1.03
CA LEU A 46 -4.58 -0.03 -1.13
C LEU A 46 -5.58 -0.55 -2.16
N TYR A 47 -6.87 -0.56 -1.85
CA TYR A 47 -7.91 -1.08 -2.72
C TYR A 47 -9.15 -0.19 -2.73
N ASP A 48 -9.98 -0.35 -3.77
CA ASP A 48 -11.28 0.31 -3.88
C ASP A 48 -12.39 -0.57 -3.28
N PRO A 49 -12.96 -0.20 -2.12
CA PRO A 49 -14.02 -0.96 -1.47
C PRO A 49 -15.35 -0.94 -2.24
N ALA A 50 -15.52 -0.09 -3.26
CA ALA A 50 -16.70 -0.11 -4.12
C ALA A 50 -16.66 -1.27 -5.14
N VAL A 51 -15.49 -1.86 -5.39
CA VAL A 51 -15.29 -2.90 -6.42
C VAL A 51 -14.93 -4.25 -5.81
N ILE A 52 -14.19 -4.28 -4.69
CA ILE A 52 -13.73 -5.53 -4.07
C ILE A 52 -13.87 -5.48 -2.54
N ASP A 53 -14.35 -6.58 -1.96
CA ASP A 53 -14.51 -6.72 -0.50
C ASP A 53 -13.16 -6.94 0.19
N GLY A 54 -13.01 -6.39 1.40
CA GLY A 54 -11.77 -6.50 2.17
C GLY A 54 -11.36 -7.94 2.49
N ALA A 55 -12.31 -8.86 2.67
CA ALA A 55 -12.02 -10.28 2.89
C ALA A 55 -11.38 -10.93 1.66
N VAL A 56 -11.83 -10.57 0.45
CA VAL A 56 -11.25 -11.07 -0.80
C VAL A 56 -9.83 -10.53 -0.98
N VAL A 57 -9.60 -9.24 -0.66
CA VAL A 57 -8.25 -8.66 -0.69
C VAL A 57 -7.31 -9.36 0.30
N ALA A 58 -7.80 -9.66 1.52
CA ALA A 58 -7.01 -10.39 2.52
C ALA A 58 -6.62 -11.78 2.01
N GLU A 59 -7.55 -12.55 1.44
CA GLU A 59 -7.27 -13.87 0.87
C GLU A 59 -6.23 -13.80 -0.28
N MET A 60 -6.32 -12.79 -1.15
CA MET A 60 -5.33 -12.57 -2.21
C MET A 60 -3.94 -12.28 -1.64
N VAL A 61 -3.85 -11.48 -0.57
CA VAL A 61 -2.58 -11.16 0.09
C VAL A 61 -2.00 -12.39 0.76
N ASP A 62 -2.81 -13.16 1.51
CA ASP A 62 -2.38 -14.39 2.16
C ASP A 62 -1.85 -15.39 1.11
N HIS A 63 -2.57 -15.58 0.01
CA HIS A 63 -2.11 -16.45 -1.08
C HIS A 63 -0.77 -15.99 -1.67
N ALA A 64 -0.59 -14.68 -1.91
CA ALA A 64 0.66 -14.15 -2.45
C ALA A 64 1.83 -14.32 -1.48
N LEU A 65 1.59 -14.15 -0.18
CA LEU A 65 2.60 -14.34 0.87
C LEU A 65 2.97 -15.82 1.03
N ASP A 66 1.99 -16.72 1.01
CA ASP A 66 2.22 -18.17 1.08
C ASP A 66 3.00 -18.68 -0.14
N TYR A 67 2.65 -18.21 -1.34
CA TYR A 67 3.36 -18.55 -2.57
C TYR A 67 4.83 -18.11 -2.51
N TRP A 68 5.11 -16.92 -1.96
CA TRP A 68 6.46 -16.44 -1.76
C TRP A 68 7.21 -17.18 -0.64
N GLY A 69 6.51 -17.48 0.47
CA GLY A 69 7.06 -18.11 1.67
C GLY A 69 7.30 -19.61 1.56
N GLY A 70 6.88 -20.26 0.47
CA GLY A 70 7.06 -21.70 0.26
C GLY A 70 5.98 -22.56 0.92
N GLY A 71 4.75 -22.03 1.04
CA GLY A 71 3.57 -22.80 1.44
C GLY A 71 3.10 -23.74 0.32
N GLY A 72 3.90 -24.78 0.03
CA GLY A 72 3.69 -25.81 -1.00
C GLY A 72 4.96 -26.58 -1.32
#